data_AF-A0A7U0F453-F1
#
_entry.id   AF-A0A7U0F453-F1
#
_cell.length_a   1.000
_cell.length_b   1.000
_cell.length_c   1.000
_cell.angle_alpha   90.00
_cell.angle_beta   90.00
_cell.angle_gamma   90.00
#
_symmetry.space_group_name_H-M   'P 1'
#
loop_
_entity.id
_entity.type
_entity.pdbx_description
1 polymer ?
#
loop_
_entity_poly.entity_id
_entity_poly.type
_entity_poly.pdbx_seq_one_letter_code
_entity_poly.pdbx_strand_id
1 'polypeptide(L)'
;MVKISVFTFLRIILILLSGILVLITNAGYNVNFLGITILLLYGYIIYNYRPIEFVNNLLFFIILVPMLIGGALIENGTYLFEIDSYTYWNGTFIINLFYTLLFIEFLLVNVKAKRKNSIRIKPVFIEIIILLSVFVLYATFIKTGIPLLKGIHRTIYFGTIVPEYVNFIKGRLSFICLVLGYYYFISKSKRYLLYFCLIVIYHILCSIKGGELLIIIYAFFLPLTLNYSEAALSINKKKVNRKIRYTLIFLIISIFTIIFINYQTVENYDKGTSALDKIEKRIEAAGQIWWVINDQKQVDAQFRWDKFIDNFSDKNDQYAQGMNQLMNEVVPANILDTWRSADDRGRSLANGFPAIGYYYFGYIGVVGFLIAFGLIVILVKRDILSSFKSGDILSFLFLGPILELVIRVVAQGDINLFFEGRTYAILFAYTFYGFIKKAVSGDAFRG
;
A
#
# COMPACT_ATOMS: atom_id res chain seq x y z
N MET A 1 15.85 3.17 -36.35
CA MET A 1 15.70 1.83 -35.72
C MET A 1 15.80 2.01 -34.21
N VAL A 2 14.68 1.93 -33.47
CA VAL A 2 14.69 2.08 -32.00
C VAL A 2 15.22 0.78 -31.38
N LYS A 3 16.41 0.81 -30.76
CA LYS A 3 16.95 -0.36 -30.03
C LYS A 3 16.13 -0.57 -28.76
N ILE A 4 15.21 -1.55 -28.77
CA ILE A 4 14.47 -1.98 -27.58
C ILE A 4 15.46 -2.64 -26.61
N SER A 5 15.45 -2.23 -25.35
CA SER A 5 16.32 -2.85 -24.34
C SER A 5 15.87 -4.28 -24.03
N VAL A 6 16.80 -5.19 -23.70
CA VAL A 6 16.48 -6.58 -23.30
C VAL A 6 15.43 -6.63 -22.18
N PHE A 7 15.54 -5.73 -21.19
CA PHE A 7 14.56 -5.59 -20.11
C PHE A 7 13.16 -5.26 -20.63
N THR A 8 13.06 -4.28 -21.55
CA THR A 8 11.78 -3.86 -22.15
C THR A 8 11.17 -4.99 -22.96
N PHE A 9 11.99 -5.70 -23.75
CA PHE A 9 11.55 -6.83 -24.56
C PHE A 9 10.99 -7.98 -23.71
N LEU A 10 11.74 -8.42 -22.68
CA LEU A 10 11.30 -9.50 -21.80
C LEU A 10 10.01 -9.17 -21.04
N ARG A 11 9.86 -7.93 -20.56
CA ARG A 11 8.62 -7.49 -19.90
C ARG A 11 7.41 -7.51 -20.83
N ILE A 12 7.55 -6.94 -22.04
CA ILE A 12 6.47 -6.93 -23.03
C ILE A 12 6.06 -8.37 -23.36
N ILE A 13 7.03 -9.28 -23.55
CA ILE A 13 6.74 -10.69 -23.78
C ILE A 13 5.95 -11.30 -22.62
N LEU A 14 6.37 -11.09 -21.38
CA LEU A 14 5.68 -11.68 -20.22
C LEU A 14 4.25 -11.14 -20.04
N ILE A 15 4.02 -9.86 -20.35
CA ILE A 15 2.66 -9.27 -20.32
C ILE A 15 1.80 -9.81 -21.48
N LEU A 16 2.39 -9.97 -22.67
CA LEU A 16 1.67 -10.59 -23.78
C LEU A 16 1.34 -12.06 -23.48
N LEU A 17 2.28 -12.80 -22.90
CA LEU A 17 2.06 -14.18 -22.46
C LEU A 17 0.98 -14.27 -21.39
N SER A 18 0.94 -13.37 -20.40
CA SER A 18 -0.15 -13.37 -19.42
C SER A 18 -1.50 -13.05 -20.07
N GLY A 19 -1.54 -12.15 -21.05
CA GLY A 19 -2.75 -11.91 -21.86
C GLY A 19 -3.20 -13.14 -22.66
N ILE A 20 -2.26 -13.91 -23.22
CA ILE A 20 -2.56 -15.19 -23.87
C ILE A 20 -3.10 -16.21 -22.86
N LEU A 21 -2.52 -16.28 -21.65
CA LEU A 21 -3.03 -17.16 -20.59
C LEU A 21 -4.47 -16.80 -20.22
N VAL A 22 -4.85 -15.52 -20.18
CA VAL A 22 -6.25 -15.10 -19.95
C VAL A 22 -7.17 -15.70 -21.02
N LEU A 23 -6.79 -15.67 -22.30
CA LEU A 23 -7.59 -16.26 -23.39
C LEU A 23 -7.72 -17.78 -23.22
N ILE A 24 -6.64 -18.46 -22.86
CA ILE A 24 -6.62 -19.91 -22.62
C ILE A 24 -7.49 -20.28 -21.41
N THR A 25 -7.42 -19.50 -20.33
CA THR A 25 -8.27 -19.64 -19.14
C THR A 25 -9.74 -19.49 -19.50
N ASN A 26 -10.11 -18.47 -20.28
CA ASN A 26 -11.48 -18.26 -20.74
C ASN A 26 -11.96 -19.39 -21.69
N ALA A 27 -11.05 -20.12 -22.33
CA ALA A 27 -11.37 -21.32 -23.11
C ALA A 27 -11.54 -22.59 -22.24
N GLY A 28 -11.44 -22.49 -20.91
CA GLY A 28 -11.71 -23.59 -19.98
C GLY A 28 -10.47 -24.38 -19.53
N TYR A 29 -9.26 -23.87 -19.77
CA TYR A 29 -8.02 -24.56 -19.38
C TYR A 29 -7.35 -23.91 -18.16
N ASN A 30 -7.05 -24.73 -17.14
CA ASN A 30 -6.27 -24.28 -15.99
C ASN A 30 -4.78 -24.14 -16.36
N VAL A 31 -4.28 -22.90 -16.30
CA VAL A 31 -2.88 -22.54 -16.59
C VAL A 31 -2.18 -21.84 -15.42
N ASN A 32 -2.67 -22.08 -14.19
CA ASN A 32 -2.15 -21.43 -12.98
C ASN A 32 -0.64 -21.64 -12.79
N PHE A 33 -0.13 -22.84 -13.07
CA PHE A 33 1.31 -23.12 -12.98
C PHE A 33 2.15 -22.24 -13.93
N LEU A 34 1.68 -22.02 -15.16
CA LEU A 34 2.33 -21.11 -16.11
C LEU A 34 2.23 -19.66 -15.62
N GLY A 35 1.09 -19.24 -15.06
CA GLY A 35 0.93 -17.92 -14.48
C GLY A 35 1.89 -17.64 -13.31
N ILE A 36 2.08 -18.61 -12.40
CA ILE A 36 3.07 -18.51 -11.31
C ILE A 36 4.47 -18.38 -11.88
N THR A 37 4.79 -19.16 -12.93
CA THR A 37 6.09 -19.07 -13.61
C THR A 37 6.31 -17.68 -14.20
N ILE A 38 5.30 -17.10 -14.86
CA ILE A 38 5.34 -15.73 -15.37
C ILE A 38 5.57 -14.73 -14.23
N LEU A 39 4.82 -14.83 -13.13
CA LEU A 39 4.96 -13.94 -11.97
C LEU A 39 6.39 -13.95 -11.40
N LEU A 40 6.95 -15.15 -11.19
CA LEU A 40 8.31 -15.32 -10.67
C LEU A 40 9.37 -14.78 -11.64
N LEU A 41 9.26 -15.08 -12.93
CA LEU A 41 10.16 -14.56 -13.96
C LEU A 41 10.07 -13.04 -14.05
N TYR A 42 8.87 -12.48 -14.00
CA TYR A 42 8.64 -11.04 -14.05
C TYR A 42 9.29 -10.32 -12.86
N GLY A 43 9.06 -10.82 -11.64
CA GLY A 43 9.71 -10.32 -10.44
C GLY A 43 11.23 -10.43 -10.49
N TYR A 44 11.75 -11.56 -10.97
CA TYR A 44 13.19 -11.79 -11.15
C TYR A 44 13.82 -10.80 -12.15
N ILE A 45 13.16 -10.54 -13.28
CA ILE A 45 13.62 -9.58 -14.28
C ILE A 45 13.66 -8.18 -13.68
N ILE A 46 12.63 -7.75 -12.95
CA ILE A 46 12.64 -6.44 -12.29
C ILE A 46 13.77 -6.34 -11.28
N TYR A 47 13.90 -7.33 -10.39
CA TYR A 47 14.96 -7.36 -9.38
C TYR A 47 16.37 -7.28 -9.99
N ASN A 48 16.59 -7.93 -11.13
CA ASN A 48 17.89 -7.91 -11.80
C ASN A 48 18.14 -6.61 -12.60
N TYR A 49 17.20 -6.19 -13.44
CA TYR A 49 17.43 -5.08 -14.35
C TYR A 49 17.11 -3.71 -13.74
N ARG A 50 16.20 -3.65 -12.76
CA ARG A 50 15.65 -2.44 -12.13
C ARG A 50 15.55 -2.56 -10.59
N PRO A 51 16.64 -2.91 -9.88
CA PRO A 51 16.59 -3.13 -8.43
C PRO A 51 16.22 -1.87 -7.63
N ILE A 52 16.55 -0.67 -8.12
CA ILE A 52 16.21 0.57 -7.40
C ILE A 52 14.71 0.83 -7.47
N GLU A 53 14.13 0.69 -8.67
CA GLU A 53 12.70 0.79 -8.87
C GLU A 53 11.95 -0.32 -8.10
N PHE A 54 12.53 -1.51 -7.96
CA PHE A 54 11.99 -2.55 -7.08
C PHE A 54 11.93 -2.09 -5.61
N VAL A 55 13.01 -1.51 -5.07
CA VAL A 55 13.02 -0.98 -3.67
C VAL A 55 12.00 0.14 -3.50
N ASN A 56 11.94 1.08 -4.45
CA ASN A 56 11.00 2.20 -4.44
C ASN A 56 9.54 1.73 -4.39
N ASN A 57 9.28 0.47 -4.74
CA ASN A 57 7.95 -0.12 -4.82
C ASN A 57 7.79 -1.35 -3.94
N LEU A 58 8.74 -1.63 -3.05
CA LEU A 58 8.76 -2.88 -2.28
C LEU A 58 7.45 -3.09 -1.51
N LEU A 59 6.89 -2.02 -0.95
CA LEU A 59 5.61 -2.08 -0.24
C LEU A 59 4.47 -2.55 -1.14
N PHE A 60 4.38 -2.01 -2.37
CA PHE A 60 3.37 -2.45 -3.35
C PHE A 60 3.58 -3.91 -3.75
N PHE A 61 4.82 -4.37 -3.90
CA PHE A 61 5.10 -5.79 -4.16
C PHE A 61 4.69 -6.69 -2.98
N ILE A 62 4.94 -6.26 -1.73
CA ILE A 62 4.53 -6.99 -0.51
C ILE A 62 3.01 -7.08 -0.40
N ILE A 63 2.26 -6.14 -0.98
CA ILE A 63 0.79 -6.17 -1.03
C ILE A 63 0.30 -7.07 -2.17
N LEU A 64 0.77 -6.82 -3.39
CA LEU A 64 0.24 -7.43 -4.61
C LEU A 64 0.65 -8.90 -4.78
N VAL A 65 1.87 -9.28 -4.40
CA VAL A 65 2.36 -10.65 -4.62
C VAL A 65 1.63 -11.68 -3.74
N PRO A 66 1.44 -11.47 -2.42
CA PRO A 66 0.64 -12.37 -1.61
C PRO A 66 -0.82 -12.48 -2.07
N MET A 67 -1.42 -11.39 -2.57
CA MET A 67 -2.76 -11.44 -3.17
C MET A 67 -2.80 -12.39 -4.38
N LEU A 68 -1.83 -12.30 -5.29
CA LEU A 68 -1.75 -13.18 -6.46
C LEU A 68 -1.52 -14.64 -6.07
N ILE A 69 -0.59 -14.90 -5.14
CA ILE A 69 -0.34 -16.26 -4.64
C ILE A 69 -1.59 -16.81 -3.93
N GLY A 70 -2.26 -15.98 -3.12
CA GLY A 70 -3.53 -16.32 -2.50
C GLY A 70 -4.59 -16.75 -3.51
N GLY A 71 -4.74 -15.98 -4.59
CA GLY A 71 -5.64 -16.33 -5.70
C GLY A 71 -5.32 -17.69 -6.33
N ALA A 72 -4.04 -18.00 -6.54
CA ALA A 72 -3.64 -19.31 -7.07
C ALA A 72 -3.89 -20.46 -6.08
N LEU A 73 -3.73 -20.22 -4.77
CA LEU A 73 -3.96 -21.22 -3.73
C LEU A 73 -5.44 -21.55 -3.60
N ILE A 74 -6.31 -20.54 -3.50
CA ILE A 74 -7.74 -20.76 -3.31
C ILE A 74 -8.38 -21.44 -4.53
N GLU A 75 -7.88 -21.24 -5.75
CA GLU A 75 -8.40 -21.97 -6.91
C GLU A 75 -8.17 -23.50 -6.85
N ASN A 76 -7.37 -24.01 -5.91
CA ASN A 76 -7.17 -25.45 -5.69
C ASN A 76 -8.17 -26.10 -4.70
N GLY A 77 -9.13 -25.35 -4.15
CA GLY A 77 -10.19 -25.93 -3.30
C GLY A 77 -10.02 -25.68 -1.80
N THR A 78 -9.81 -24.42 -1.41
CA THR A 78 -9.73 -24.00 0.00
C THR A 78 -11.11 -23.59 0.52
N TYR A 79 -11.42 -23.92 1.77
CA TYR A 79 -12.56 -23.31 2.46
C TYR A 79 -12.21 -21.91 2.97
N LEU A 80 -12.95 -20.90 2.50
CA LEU A 80 -12.80 -19.50 2.90
C LEU A 80 -13.87 -19.12 3.92
N PHE A 81 -13.46 -19.03 5.19
CA PHE A 81 -14.35 -18.75 6.31
C PHE A 81 -15.04 -17.39 6.25
N GLU A 82 -14.44 -16.39 5.58
CA GLU A 82 -15.00 -15.03 5.49
C GLU A 82 -16.17 -14.94 4.51
N ILE A 83 -16.26 -15.86 3.55
CA ILE A 83 -17.33 -15.93 2.55
C ILE A 83 -18.18 -17.21 2.65
N ASP A 84 -17.86 -18.08 3.61
CA ASP A 84 -18.53 -19.36 3.86
C ASP A 84 -18.68 -20.25 2.61
N SER A 85 -17.62 -20.36 1.82
CA SER A 85 -17.63 -21.15 0.58
C SER A 85 -16.35 -21.95 0.39
N TYR A 86 -16.50 -23.15 -0.18
CA TYR A 86 -15.38 -23.84 -0.81
C TYR A 86 -15.10 -23.19 -2.15
N THR A 87 -13.85 -22.85 -2.37
CA THR A 87 -13.41 -22.27 -3.64
C THR A 87 -13.20 -23.36 -4.68
N TYR A 88 -13.20 -22.96 -5.94
CA TYR A 88 -12.94 -23.82 -7.08
C TYR A 88 -12.24 -23.01 -8.17
N TRP A 89 -11.69 -23.69 -9.18
CA TRP A 89 -11.01 -22.99 -10.26
C TRP A 89 -12.02 -22.19 -11.11
N ASN A 90 -11.83 -20.88 -11.22
CA ASN A 90 -12.66 -19.99 -12.05
C ASN A 90 -11.85 -19.00 -12.91
N GLY A 91 -10.51 -19.13 -12.95
CA GLY A 91 -9.61 -18.32 -13.77
C GLY A 91 -9.16 -16.99 -13.14
N THR A 92 -9.58 -16.73 -11.90
CA THR A 92 -9.31 -15.52 -11.14
C THR A 92 -7.82 -15.18 -11.08
N PHE A 93 -6.98 -16.17 -10.79
CA PHE A 93 -5.55 -15.93 -10.62
C PHE A 93 -4.93 -15.35 -11.89
N ILE A 94 -5.24 -15.93 -13.06
CA ILE A 94 -4.65 -15.54 -14.35
C ILE A 94 -5.13 -14.16 -14.79
N ILE A 95 -6.42 -13.88 -14.60
CA ILE A 95 -7.03 -12.57 -14.88
C ILE A 95 -6.38 -11.50 -13.99
N ASN A 96 -6.30 -11.74 -12.69
CA ASN A 96 -5.69 -10.82 -11.75
C ASN A 96 -4.19 -10.63 -12.00
N LEU A 97 -3.48 -11.69 -12.38
CA LEU A 97 -2.08 -11.63 -12.78
C LEU A 97 -1.89 -10.64 -13.92
N PHE A 98 -2.69 -10.73 -14.99
CA PHE A 98 -2.61 -9.80 -16.12
C PHE A 98 -2.75 -8.34 -15.69
N TYR A 99 -3.81 -8.01 -14.96
CA TYR A 99 -4.06 -6.64 -14.47
C TYR A 99 -2.99 -6.14 -13.51
N THR A 100 -2.51 -6.99 -12.61
CA THR A 100 -1.45 -6.63 -11.67
C THR A 100 -0.13 -6.36 -12.41
N LEU A 101 0.21 -7.14 -13.43
CA LEU A 101 1.39 -6.89 -14.24
C LEU A 101 1.31 -5.55 -14.98
N LEU A 102 0.14 -5.20 -15.54
CA LEU A 102 -0.09 -3.88 -16.13
C LEU A 102 0.09 -2.75 -15.12
N PHE A 103 -0.44 -2.89 -13.90
CA PHE A 103 -0.28 -1.89 -12.86
C PHE A 103 1.18 -1.70 -12.43
N ILE A 104 1.94 -2.79 -12.34
CA ILE A 104 3.38 -2.75 -12.01
C ILE A 104 4.16 -1.91 -13.03
N GLU A 105 3.70 -1.78 -14.27
CA GLU A 105 4.36 -0.92 -15.26
C GLU A 105 4.38 0.55 -14.88
N PHE A 106 3.31 1.03 -14.24
CA PHE A 106 3.28 2.39 -13.69
C PHE A 106 4.21 2.53 -12.49
N LEU A 107 4.34 1.48 -11.68
CA LEU A 107 5.25 1.47 -10.53
C LEU A 107 6.72 1.59 -10.96
N LEU A 108 7.07 1.03 -12.12
CA LEU A 108 8.44 1.00 -12.66
C LEU A 108 8.83 2.27 -13.43
N VAL A 109 7.93 3.24 -13.58
CA VAL A 109 8.25 4.54 -14.19
C VAL A 109 9.26 5.28 -13.32
N ASN A 110 10.41 5.62 -13.91
CA ASN A 110 11.41 6.44 -13.24
C ASN A 110 10.91 7.88 -13.17
N VAL A 111 10.70 8.37 -11.95
CA VAL A 111 10.27 9.74 -11.69
C VAL A 111 11.45 10.70 -11.65
N LYS A 112 11.30 11.86 -12.28
CA LYS A 112 12.28 12.95 -12.23
C LYS A 112 11.74 14.08 -11.36
N ALA A 113 12.60 14.67 -10.55
CA ALA A 113 12.22 15.85 -9.77
C ALA A 113 11.85 17.01 -10.70
N LYS A 114 10.79 17.74 -10.34
CA LYS A 114 10.51 19.07 -10.87
C LYS A 114 11.07 20.08 -9.88
N ARG A 115 11.78 21.11 -10.38
CA ARG A 115 12.23 22.20 -9.51
C ARG A 115 10.99 22.87 -8.91
N LYS A 116 10.91 22.88 -7.59
CA LYS A 116 9.86 23.56 -6.82
C LYS A 116 10.51 24.62 -5.95
N ASN A 117 9.84 25.76 -5.82
CA ASN A 117 10.17 26.74 -4.80
C ASN A 117 9.86 26.14 -3.43
N SER A 118 10.57 26.55 -2.39
CA SER A 118 10.40 26.00 -1.05
C SER A 118 10.39 27.11 -0.01
N ILE A 119 9.48 26.97 0.96
CA ILE A 119 9.51 27.75 2.19
C ILE A 119 10.32 26.93 3.19
N ARG A 120 11.48 27.44 3.59
CA ARG A 120 12.38 26.73 4.51
C ARG A 120 11.98 26.98 5.94
N ILE A 121 11.60 25.92 6.65
CA ILE A 121 11.41 25.94 8.10
C ILE A 121 12.73 25.62 8.79
N LYS A 122 13.05 26.33 9.88
CA LYS A 122 14.24 26.02 10.68
C LYS A 122 14.12 24.61 11.26
N PRO A 123 15.17 23.76 11.15
CA PRO A 123 15.11 22.38 11.61
C PRO A 123 14.68 22.17 13.06
N VAL A 124 15.04 23.12 13.93
CA VAL A 124 14.72 23.09 15.37
C VAL A 124 13.21 22.99 15.62
N PHE A 125 12.39 23.74 14.90
CA PHE A 125 10.93 23.69 15.10
C PHE A 125 10.35 22.32 14.76
N ILE A 126 10.83 21.73 13.67
CA ILE A 126 10.38 20.41 13.22
C ILE A 126 10.84 19.33 14.21
N GLU A 127 12.06 19.43 14.71
CA GLU A 127 12.60 18.50 15.70
C GLU A 127 11.80 18.53 17.01
N ILE A 128 11.40 19.72 17.48
CA ILE A 128 10.53 19.87 18.66
C ILE A 128 9.19 19.18 18.44
N ILE A 129 8.55 19.35 17.28
CA ILE A 129 7.26 18.70 16.97
C ILE A 129 7.40 17.18 16.97
N ILE A 130 8.49 16.65 16.40
CA ILE A 130 8.76 15.20 16.37
C ILE A 130 8.96 14.66 17.78
N LEU A 131 9.77 15.33 18.59
CA LEU A 131 10.03 14.92 19.97
C LEU A 131 8.76 14.96 20.81
N LEU A 132 7.95 16.02 20.68
CA LEU A 132 6.67 16.12 21.37
C LEU A 132 5.71 15.02 20.94
N SER A 133 5.66 14.69 19.65
CA SER A 133 4.83 13.60 19.14
C SER A 133 5.26 12.25 19.73
N VAL A 134 6.55 11.93 19.69
CA VAL A 134 7.10 10.69 20.27
C VAL A 134 6.86 10.64 21.78
N PHE A 135 7.08 11.76 22.48
CA PHE A 135 6.82 11.86 23.91
C PHE A 135 5.37 11.57 24.25
N VAL A 136 4.40 12.18 23.55
CA VAL A 136 2.97 11.95 23.79
C VAL A 136 2.59 10.49 23.54
N LEU A 137 3.10 9.87 22.48
CA LEU A 137 2.85 8.46 22.17
C LEU A 137 3.32 7.54 23.32
N TYR A 138 4.54 7.74 23.82
CA TYR A 138 5.08 6.91 24.92
C TYR A 138 4.48 7.26 26.28
N ALA A 139 4.20 8.53 26.56
CA ALA A 139 3.55 8.97 27.81
C ALA A 139 2.16 8.34 27.97
N THR A 140 1.48 8.05 26.86
CA THR A 140 0.18 7.35 26.88
C THR A 140 0.28 5.99 27.56
N PHE A 141 1.40 5.27 27.41
CA PHE A 141 1.62 3.97 28.06
C PHE A 141 1.63 4.05 29.59
N ILE A 142 1.93 5.20 30.19
CA ILE A 142 1.91 5.37 31.65
C ILE A 142 0.48 5.18 32.17
N LYS A 143 -0.53 5.71 31.46
CA LYS A 143 -1.93 5.61 31.87
C LYS A 143 -2.59 4.34 31.37
N THR A 144 -2.35 3.96 30.11
CA THR A 144 -3.08 2.86 29.47
C THR A 144 -2.39 1.51 29.64
N GLY A 145 -1.10 1.51 30.00
CA GLY A 145 -0.21 0.36 29.85
C GLY A 145 0.14 0.06 28.39
N ILE A 146 1.02 -0.92 28.19
CA ILE A 146 1.50 -1.36 26.88
C ILE A 146 0.58 -2.47 26.34
N PRO A 147 -0.05 -2.30 25.15
CA PRO A 147 -0.99 -3.28 24.60
C PRO A 147 -0.41 -4.68 24.44
N LEU A 148 0.82 -4.77 23.91
CA LEU A 148 1.51 -6.04 23.70
C LEU A 148 1.68 -6.82 25.00
N LEU A 149 2.07 -6.15 26.08
CA LEU A 149 2.28 -6.80 27.39
C LEU A 149 0.97 -7.18 28.08
N LYS A 150 -0.12 -6.49 27.75
CA LYS A 150 -1.46 -6.78 28.29
C LYS A 150 -2.26 -7.76 27.42
N GLY A 151 -1.71 -8.23 26.30
CA GLY A 151 -2.44 -9.07 25.34
C GLY A 151 -3.65 -8.38 24.71
N ILE A 152 -3.66 -7.04 24.68
CA ILE A 152 -4.80 -6.26 24.15
C ILE A 152 -4.66 -6.12 22.64
N HIS A 153 -5.74 -6.41 21.92
CA HIS A 153 -5.80 -6.23 20.47
C HIS A 153 -5.74 -4.74 20.11
N ARG A 154 -4.94 -4.39 19.09
CA ARG A 154 -4.71 -2.99 18.67
C ARG A 154 -6.00 -2.23 18.37
N THR A 155 -6.99 -2.89 17.78
CA THR A 155 -8.26 -2.27 17.41
C THR A 155 -9.02 -1.75 18.63
N ILE A 156 -9.08 -2.57 19.68
CA ILE A 156 -9.71 -2.21 20.96
C ILE A 156 -8.90 -1.09 21.61
N TYR A 157 -7.58 -1.25 21.67
CA TYR A 157 -6.71 -0.25 22.28
C TYR A 157 -6.87 1.15 21.67
N PHE A 158 -6.87 1.26 20.34
CA PHE A 158 -7.05 2.53 19.66
C PHE A 158 -8.50 2.99 19.53
N GLY A 159 -9.48 2.09 19.73
CA GLY A 159 -10.91 2.40 19.62
C GLY A 159 -11.50 2.92 20.93
N THR A 160 -11.12 2.32 22.06
CA THR A 160 -11.80 2.55 23.33
C THR A 160 -10.89 2.96 24.49
N ILE A 161 -9.58 2.69 24.42
CA ILE A 161 -8.67 2.87 25.56
C ILE A 161 -7.88 4.17 25.47
N VAL A 162 -7.30 4.47 24.30
CA VAL A 162 -6.47 5.68 24.14
C VAL A 162 -7.32 6.91 23.79
N PRO A 163 -6.91 8.11 24.23
CA PRO A 163 -7.55 9.35 23.81
C PRO A 163 -7.45 9.59 22.30
N GLU A 164 -8.45 10.28 21.74
CA GLU A 164 -8.56 10.55 20.30
C GLU A 164 -7.36 11.33 19.72
N TYR A 165 -6.75 12.24 20.49
CA TYR A 165 -5.56 12.96 20.04
C TYR A 165 -4.36 12.03 19.77
N VAL A 166 -4.28 10.88 20.43
CA VAL A 166 -3.23 9.86 20.18
C VAL A 166 -3.45 9.25 18.80
N ASN A 167 -4.70 8.98 18.43
CA ASN A 167 -5.07 8.52 17.09
C ASN A 167 -4.72 9.56 16.02
N PHE A 168 -4.94 10.85 16.32
CA PHE A 168 -4.54 11.94 15.43
C PHE A 168 -3.02 11.95 15.19
N ILE A 169 -2.20 11.90 16.25
CA ILE A 169 -0.74 11.86 16.13
C ILE A 169 -0.29 10.61 15.38
N LYS A 170 -0.83 9.43 15.73
CA LYS A 170 -0.53 8.16 15.07
C LYS A 170 -0.81 8.24 13.57
N GLY A 171 -1.96 8.78 13.19
CA GLY A 171 -2.38 8.96 11.80
C GLY A 171 -1.52 9.95 10.98
N ARG A 172 -0.57 10.64 11.62
CA ARG A 172 0.38 11.55 10.94
C ARG A 172 1.83 11.05 10.98
N LEU A 173 2.07 9.82 11.44
CA LEU A 173 3.43 9.27 11.52
C LEU A 173 4.07 9.05 10.15
N SER A 174 3.28 8.79 9.10
CA SER A 174 3.77 8.73 7.71
C SER A 174 4.46 10.04 7.28
N PHE A 175 3.88 11.20 7.63
CA PHE A 175 4.51 12.51 7.45
C PHE A 175 5.80 12.63 8.27
N ILE A 176 5.76 12.33 9.57
CA ILE A 176 6.94 12.44 10.45
C ILE A 176 8.09 11.58 9.91
N CYS A 177 7.81 10.37 9.44
CA CYS A 177 8.80 9.47 8.85
C CYS A 177 9.42 10.02 7.56
N LEU A 178 8.64 10.63 6.66
CA LEU A 178 9.18 11.32 5.46
C LEU A 178 10.18 12.42 5.86
N VAL A 179 9.83 13.22 6.86
CA VAL A 179 10.66 14.32 7.38
C VAL A 179 11.94 13.79 8.02
N LEU A 180 11.84 12.74 8.85
CA LEU A 180 13.00 12.08 9.46
C LEU A 180 13.94 11.51 8.40
N GLY A 181 13.40 10.90 7.34
CA GLY A 181 14.18 10.40 6.21
C GLY A 181 14.95 11.51 5.49
N TYR A 182 14.30 12.66 5.28
CA TYR A 182 14.93 13.86 4.74
C TYR A 182 16.09 14.37 5.59
N TYR A 183 15.87 14.58 6.89
CA TYR A 183 16.93 15.10 7.76
C TYR A 183 18.07 14.11 7.98
N TYR A 184 17.75 12.83 8.12
CA TYR A 184 18.76 11.77 8.14
C TYR A 184 19.62 11.80 6.88
N PHE A 185 19.03 12.03 5.70
CA PHE A 185 19.79 12.12 4.47
C PHE A 185 20.80 13.27 4.45
N ILE A 186 20.33 14.47 4.82
CA ILE A 186 21.11 15.69 4.67
C ILE A 186 22.19 15.78 5.74
N SER A 187 21.82 15.52 6.99
CA SER A 187 22.74 15.70 8.11
C SER A 187 23.58 14.46 8.41
N LYS A 188 23.18 13.28 7.90
CA LYS A 188 23.73 11.95 8.25
C LYS A 188 23.74 11.65 9.76
N SER A 189 22.96 12.38 10.54
CA SER A 189 22.98 12.25 12.00
C SER A 189 22.17 11.05 12.46
N LYS A 190 22.79 10.22 13.30
CA LYS A 190 22.17 9.03 13.89
C LYS A 190 20.97 9.37 14.80
N ARG A 191 20.83 10.61 15.26
CA ARG A 191 19.68 11.03 16.09
C ARG A 191 18.34 10.86 15.38
N TYR A 192 18.28 11.16 14.08
CA TYR A 192 17.04 11.01 13.30
C TYR A 192 16.69 9.53 13.08
N LEU A 193 17.72 8.68 12.98
CA LEU A 193 17.53 7.23 12.98
C LEU A 193 17.02 6.74 14.35
N LEU A 194 17.53 7.28 15.46
CA LEU A 194 17.02 6.97 16.80
C LEU A 194 15.54 7.33 16.94
N TYR A 195 15.12 8.52 16.52
CA TYR A 195 13.71 8.92 16.56
C TYR A 195 12.82 8.01 15.71
N PHE A 196 13.30 7.63 14.53
CA PHE A 196 12.61 6.64 13.69
C PHE A 196 12.49 5.27 14.38
N CYS A 197 13.58 4.78 15.00
CA CYS A 197 13.54 3.53 15.77
C CYS A 197 12.55 3.57 16.92
N LEU A 198 12.41 4.71 17.62
CA LEU A 198 11.39 4.87 18.67
C LEU A 198 9.97 4.75 18.10
N ILE A 199 9.69 5.33 16.92
CA ILE A 199 8.39 5.18 16.26
C ILE A 199 8.11 3.73 15.87
N VAL A 200 9.13 3.01 15.38
CA VAL A 200 9.02 1.58 15.04
C VAL A 200 8.74 0.73 16.28
N ILE A 201 9.49 0.96 17.36
CA ILE A 201 9.31 0.26 18.64
C ILE A 201 7.92 0.54 19.20
N TYR A 202 7.44 1.79 19.15
CA TYR A 202 6.09 2.14 19.57
C TYR A 202 5.02 1.30 18.85
N HIS A 203 5.12 1.15 17.53
CA HIS A 203 4.18 0.32 16.77
C HIS A 203 4.21 -1.15 17.20
N ILE A 204 5.41 -1.70 17.41
CA ILE A 204 5.58 -3.08 17.91
C ILE A 204 4.94 -3.22 19.29
N LEU A 205 5.17 -2.28 20.22
CA LEU A 205 4.59 -2.27 21.56
C LEU A 205 3.06 -2.13 21.56
N CYS A 206 2.49 -1.47 20.55
CA CYS A 206 1.05 -1.38 20.34
C CYS A 206 0.45 -2.60 19.62
N SER A 207 1.22 -3.67 19.40
CA SER A 207 0.78 -4.84 18.61
C SER A 207 0.31 -4.47 17.20
N ILE A 208 0.81 -3.37 16.62
CA ILE A 208 0.55 -3.00 15.24
C ILE A 208 1.50 -3.80 14.35
N LYS A 209 0.92 -4.48 13.35
CA LYS A 209 1.60 -5.46 12.47
C LYS A 209 1.26 -5.15 11.03
N GLY A 210 2.14 -5.55 10.11
CA GLY A 210 1.87 -5.50 8.68
C GLY A 210 1.72 -4.07 8.16
N GLY A 211 0.59 -3.76 7.52
CA GLY A 211 0.35 -2.55 6.72
C GLY A 211 0.86 -1.24 7.33
N GLU A 212 0.36 -0.82 8.50
CA GLU A 212 0.75 0.46 9.13
C GLU A 212 2.26 0.54 9.43
N LEU A 213 2.85 -0.54 9.98
CA LEU A 213 4.29 -0.61 10.25
C LEU A 213 5.12 -0.52 8.96
N LEU A 214 4.69 -1.23 7.92
CA LEU A 214 5.36 -1.21 6.63
C LEU A 214 5.24 0.15 5.94
N ILE A 215 4.11 0.86 6.10
CA ILE A 215 3.89 2.22 5.59
C ILE A 215 4.90 3.20 6.21
N ILE A 216 5.10 3.18 7.53
CA ILE A 216 6.04 4.12 8.18
C ILE A 216 7.50 3.85 7.80
N ILE A 217 7.87 2.57 7.68
CA ILE A 217 9.20 2.16 7.21
C ILE A 217 9.39 2.63 5.77
N TYR A 218 8.41 2.38 4.91
CA TYR A 218 8.43 2.82 3.52
C TYR A 218 8.52 4.34 3.40
N ALA A 219 7.72 5.09 4.17
CA ALA A 219 7.73 6.55 4.19
C ALA A 219 9.10 7.12 4.58
N PHE A 220 9.80 6.52 5.55
CA PHE A 220 11.15 6.96 5.92
C PHE A 220 12.18 6.75 4.79
N PHE A 221 12.14 5.59 4.13
CA PHE A 221 13.14 5.26 3.11
C PHE A 221 12.82 5.79 1.71
N LEU A 222 11.54 6.02 1.38
CA LEU A 222 11.10 6.35 0.02
C LEU A 222 11.80 7.59 -0.59
N PRO A 223 11.92 8.74 0.10
CA PRO A 223 12.59 9.91 -0.47
C PRO A 223 14.06 9.64 -0.80
N LEU A 224 14.73 8.85 0.04
CA LEU A 224 16.12 8.44 -0.15
C LEU A 224 16.28 7.62 -1.42
N THR A 225 15.45 6.58 -1.56
CA THR A 225 15.55 5.61 -2.65
C THR A 225 15.12 6.22 -3.98
N LEU A 226 14.14 7.13 -3.97
CA LEU A 226 13.78 7.95 -5.14
C LEU A 226 14.94 8.84 -5.59
N ASN A 227 15.61 9.53 -4.64
CA ASN A 227 16.75 10.38 -4.96
C ASN A 227 17.92 9.58 -5.54
N TYR A 228 18.19 8.38 -4.99
CA TYR A 228 19.18 7.47 -5.56
C TYR A 228 18.80 6.95 -6.94
N SER A 229 17.51 6.72 -7.22
CA SER A 229 17.03 6.30 -8.55
C SER A 229 17.33 7.33 -9.63
N GLU A 230 17.11 8.61 -9.31
CA GLU A 230 17.40 9.70 -10.22
C GLU A 230 18.92 9.92 -10.38
N ALA A 231 19.69 9.84 -9.29
CA ALA A 231 21.16 10.02 -9.31
C ALA A 231 21.93 8.82 -9.88
N ALA A 232 21.40 7.60 -9.81
CA ALA A 232 22.03 6.42 -10.39
C ALA A 232 22.06 6.45 -11.93
N LEU A 233 21.34 7.38 -12.56
CA LEU A 233 21.52 7.70 -13.98
C LEU A 233 22.90 8.30 -14.27
N SER A 234 23.58 8.90 -13.28
CA SER A 234 24.88 9.56 -13.42
C SER A 234 26.05 8.84 -12.73
N ILE A 235 25.80 7.84 -11.88
CA ILE A 235 26.82 7.13 -11.08
C ILE A 235 26.95 5.66 -11.54
N ASN A 236 28.10 5.04 -11.29
CA ASN A 236 28.43 3.64 -11.62
C ASN A 236 27.37 2.61 -11.14
N LYS A 237 26.36 2.40 -12.00
CA LYS A 237 25.09 1.71 -11.74
C LYS A 237 25.24 0.30 -11.17
N LYS A 238 26.30 -0.42 -11.57
CA LYS A 238 26.52 -1.83 -11.18
C LYS A 238 26.78 -2.00 -9.68
N LYS A 239 27.62 -1.14 -9.07
CA LYS A 239 27.98 -1.26 -7.64
C LYS A 239 26.81 -0.92 -6.72
N VAL A 240 26.07 0.15 -7.05
CA VAL A 240 24.88 0.58 -6.31
C VAL A 240 23.79 -0.49 -6.38
N ASN A 241 23.52 -1.03 -7.56
CA ASN A 241 22.56 -2.11 -7.76
C ASN A 241 22.90 -3.35 -6.93
N ARG A 242 24.18 -3.76 -6.87
CA ARG A 242 24.60 -4.92 -6.07
C ARG A 242 24.36 -4.71 -4.57
N LYS A 243 24.71 -3.55 -4.03
CA LYS A 243 24.48 -3.25 -2.60
C LYS A 243 23.00 -3.26 -2.25
N ILE A 244 22.18 -2.63 -3.09
CA ILE A 244 20.73 -2.57 -2.93
C ILE A 244 20.10 -3.97 -2.92
N ARG A 245 20.54 -4.86 -3.82
CA ARG A 245 20.07 -6.25 -3.87
C ARG A 245 20.28 -7.00 -2.56
N TYR A 246 21.47 -6.90 -1.95
CA TYR A 246 21.72 -7.53 -0.65
C TYR A 246 20.89 -6.91 0.46
N THR A 247 20.74 -5.58 0.47
CA THR A 247 19.88 -4.89 1.45
C THR A 247 18.42 -5.30 1.33
N LEU A 248 17.91 -5.47 0.11
CA LEU A 248 16.55 -5.97 -0.14
C LEU A 248 16.34 -7.37 0.42
N ILE A 249 17.26 -8.29 0.15
CA ILE A 249 17.19 -9.67 0.66
C ILE A 249 17.13 -9.64 2.19
N PHE A 250 18.03 -8.89 2.83
CA PHE A 250 18.05 -8.76 4.28
C PHE A 250 16.75 -8.15 4.85
N LEU A 251 16.22 -7.12 4.19
CA LEU A 251 14.98 -6.46 4.60
C LEU A 251 13.77 -7.41 4.48
N ILE A 252 13.65 -8.12 3.36
CA ILE A 252 12.59 -9.10 3.14
C ILE A 252 12.64 -10.19 4.22
N ILE A 253 13.82 -10.78 4.46
CA ILE A 253 14.02 -11.79 5.51
C ILE A 253 13.62 -11.22 6.88
N SER A 254 14.07 -10.00 7.22
CA SER A 254 13.77 -9.38 8.50
C SER A 254 12.27 -9.17 8.71
N ILE A 255 11.55 -8.69 7.68
CA ILE A 255 10.10 -8.51 7.72
C ILE A 255 9.40 -9.86 7.92
N PHE A 256 9.77 -10.89 7.16
CA PHE A 256 9.20 -12.22 7.31
C PHE A 256 9.46 -12.81 8.70
N THR A 257 10.67 -12.67 9.23
CA THR A 257 11.01 -13.13 10.59
C THR A 257 10.17 -12.42 11.65
N ILE A 258 9.98 -11.11 11.54
CA ILE A 258 9.13 -10.35 12.48
C ILE A 258 7.67 -10.83 12.41
N ILE A 259 7.14 -11.02 11.19
CA ILE A 259 5.79 -11.53 10.97
C ILE A 259 5.64 -12.92 11.59
N PHE A 260 6.58 -13.83 11.30
CA PHE A 260 6.57 -15.21 11.78
C PHE A 260 6.61 -15.29 13.31
N ILE A 261 7.58 -14.60 13.96
CA ILE A 261 7.69 -14.55 15.42
C ILE A 261 6.39 -14.04 16.03
N ASN A 262 5.77 -13.04 15.40
CA ASN A 262 4.57 -12.44 15.94
C ASN A 262 3.34 -13.39 15.88
N TYR A 263 3.13 -14.08 14.75
CA TYR A 263 2.08 -15.10 14.64
C TYR A 263 2.30 -16.26 15.62
N GLN A 264 3.56 -16.61 15.90
CA GLN A 264 3.93 -17.66 16.85
C GLN A 264 3.67 -17.25 18.31
N THR A 265 3.85 -15.98 18.67
CA THR A 265 3.91 -15.53 20.07
C THR A 265 2.68 -14.77 20.55
N VAL A 266 2.01 -14.01 19.69
CA VAL A 266 0.94 -13.06 20.10
C VAL A 266 -0.44 -13.52 19.64
N GLU A 267 -0.56 -14.17 18.48
CA GLU A 267 -1.85 -14.58 17.90
C GLU A 267 -2.25 -16.02 18.27
N ASN A 268 -2.15 -16.38 19.54
CA ASN A 268 -2.70 -17.65 20.06
C ASN A 268 -4.23 -17.61 20.27
N TYR A 269 -4.96 -17.01 19.33
CA TYR A 269 -6.42 -17.04 19.35
C TYR A 269 -6.95 -18.46 19.15
N ASP A 270 -6.28 -19.26 18.31
CA ASP A 270 -6.58 -20.68 18.10
C ASP A 270 -5.48 -21.54 18.71
N LYS A 271 -5.72 -22.02 19.94
CA LYS A 271 -4.83 -22.99 20.60
C LYS A 271 -4.71 -24.24 19.72
N GLY A 272 -3.53 -24.49 19.17
CA GLY A 272 -3.24 -25.68 18.35
C GLY A 272 -2.89 -25.41 16.88
N THR A 273 -3.00 -24.18 16.37
CA THR A 273 -2.58 -23.83 15.00
C THR A 273 -1.17 -23.28 14.96
N SER A 274 -0.36 -23.71 13.98
CA SER A 274 1.01 -23.24 13.80
C SER A 274 1.04 -21.82 13.21
N ALA A 275 2.14 -21.09 13.38
CA ALA A 275 2.32 -19.80 12.72
C ALA A 275 2.26 -19.88 11.19
N LEU A 276 2.67 -21.03 10.61
CA LEU A 276 2.59 -21.25 9.17
C LEU A 276 1.14 -21.34 8.69
N ASP A 277 0.29 -22.09 9.40
CA ASP A 277 -1.13 -22.23 9.04
C ASP A 277 -1.84 -20.87 9.08
N LYS A 278 -1.51 -20.03 10.07
CA LYS A 278 -2.05 -18.67 10.19
C LYS A 278 -1.59 -17.77 9.05
N ILE A 279 -0.33 -17.87 8.64
CA ILE A 279 0.20 -17.13 7.50
C ILE A 279 -0.46 -17.59 6.20
N GLU A 280 -0.59 -18.91 6.01
CA GLU A 280 -1.27 -19.49 4.85
C GLU A 280 -2.71 -19.00 4.74
N LYS A 281 -3.49 -19.11 5.82
CA LYS A 281 -4.88 -18.60 5.87
C LYS A 281 -4.99 -17.10 5.54
N ARG A 282 -3.98 -16.30 5.92
CA ARG A 282 -3.94 -14.87 5.59
C ARG A 282 -3.57 -14.60 4.13
N ILE A 283 -2.72 -15.45 3.53
CA ILE A 283 -2.42 -15.39 2.09
C ILE A 283 -3.64 -15.83 1.30
N GLU A 284 -4.34 -16.90 1.69
CA GLU A 284 -5.59 -17.35 1.08
C GLU A 284 -6.66 -16.24 1.13
N ALA A 285 -6.87 -15.63 2.30
CA ALA A 285 -7.80 -14.51 2.46
C ALA A 285 -7.42 -13.28 1.62
N ALA A 286 -6.15 -13.12 1.22
CA ALA A 286 -5.75 -12.03 0.34
C ALA A 286 -6.30 -12.19 -1.09
N GLY A 287 -6.57 -13.42 -1.55
CA GLY A 287 -7.09 -13.69 -2.89
C GLY A 287 -8.62 -13.72 -3.00
N GLN A 288 -9.33 -13.78 -1.88
CA GLN A 288 -10.76 -14.14 -1.83
C GLN A 288 -11.68 -13.20 -2.61
N ILE A 289 -11.44 -11.89 -2.52
CA ILE A 289 -12.33 -10.87 -3.10
C ILE A 289 -12.34 -11.02 -4.62
N TRP A 290 -11.15 -11.25 -5.17
CA TRP A 290 -10.97 -11.51 -6.58
C TRP A 290 -11.70 -12.77 -7.03
N TRP A 291 -11.68 -13.83 -6.21
CA TRP A 291 -12.32 -15.09 -6.55
C TRP A 291 -13.84 -14.97 -6.63
N VAL A 292 -14.45 -14.31 -5.65
CA VAL A 292 -15.90 -14.08 -5.63
C VAL A 292 -16.35 -13.20 -6.79
N ILE A 293 -15.65 -12.09 -7.02
CA ILE A 293 -16.05 -11.11 -8.04
C ILE A 293 -15.93 -11.66 -9.46
N ASN A 294 -14.98 -12.57 -9.69
CA ASN A 294 -14.83 -13.22 -10.98
C ASN A 294 -15.82 -14.38 -11.17
N ASP A 295 -16.47 -14.87 -10.10
CA ASP A 295 -17.57 -15.80 -10.21
C ASP A 295 -18.84 -15.07 -10.68
N GLN A 296 -19.16 -15.23 -11.97
CA GLN A 296 -20.34 -14.61 -12.60
C GLN A 296 -21.67 -15.08 -11.99
N LYS A 297 -21.69 -16.18 -11.23
CA LYS A 297 -22.89 -16.58 -10.47
C LYS A 297 -23.11 -15.71 -9.23
N GLN A 298 -22.06 -15.05 -8.75
CA GLN A 298 -22.07 -14.22 -7.54
C GLN A 298 -22.10 -12.74 -7.89
N VAL A 299 -21.39 -12.30 -8.94
CA VAL A 299 -21.31 -10.90 -9.35
C VAL A 299 -21.47 -10.77 -10.87
N ASP A 300 -22.60 -10.22 -11.32
CA ASP A 300 -22.84 -9.93 -12.74
C ASP A 300 -21.77 -8.99 -13.32
N ALA A 301 -21.28 -9.34 -14.52
CA ALA A 301 -20.24 -8.63 -15.27
C ALA A 301 -20.77 -7.36 -15.98
N GLN A 302 -21.36 -6.45 -15.22
CA GLN A 302 -21.91 -5.17 -15.71
C GLN A 302 -21.15 -3.95 -15.17
N PHE A 303 -21.21 -2.84 -15.90
CA PHE A 303 -20.67 -1.55 -15.45
C PHE A 303 -21.59 -0.96 -14.38
N ARG A 304 -21.13 -0.90 -13.13
CA ARG A 304 -21.91 -0.48 -11.95
C ARG A 304 -21.64 0.99 -11.61
N TRP A 305 -21.96 1.90 -12.53
CA TRP A 305 -21.71 3.34 -12.36
C TRP A 305 -22.50 3.95 -11.21
N ASP A 306 -23.74 3.49 -11.06
CA ASP A 306 -24.66 3.84 -9.97
C ASP A 306 -24.00 3.57 -8.61
N LYS A 307 -23.44 2.36 -8.43
CA LYS A 307 -22.70 1.97 -7.22
C LYS A 307 -21.41 2.78 -7.05
N PHE A 308 -20.73 3.12 -8.14
CA PHE A 308 -19.52 3.94 -8.08
C PHE A 308 -19.83 5.37 -7.59
N ILE A 309 -20.94 5.97 -8.03
CA ILE A 309 -21.36 7.32 -7.60
C ILE A 309 -21.66 7.37 -6.10
N ASP A 310 -22.08 6.26 -5.47
CA ASP A 310 -22.32 6.23 -4.02
C ASP A 310 -21.05 6.58 -3.21
N ASN A 311 -19.86 6.39 -3.76
CA ASN A 311 -18.60 6.82 -3.14
C ASN A 311 -18.48 8.34 -2.99
N PHE A 312 -19.23 9.12 -3.76
CA PHE A 312 -19.24 10.59 -3.71
C PHE A 312 -20.30 11.13 -2.75
N SER A 313 -21.19 10.27 -2.26
CA SER A 313 -22.35 10.67 -1.46
C SER A 313 -21.95 10.84 -0.01
N ASP A 314 -22.28 11.98 0.61
CA ASP A 314 -22.14 12.19 2.06
C ASP A 314 -23.29 11.54 2.87
N LYS A 315 -24.16 10.74 2.24
CA LYS A 315 -25.17 9.97 2.97
C LYS A 315 -24.43 9.06 3.96
N ASN A 316 -24.67 9.27 5.26
CA ASN A 316 -24.00 8.64 6.42
C ASN A 316 -24.03 7.09 6.47
N ASP A 317 -24.38 6.39 5.39
CA ASP A 317 -24.25 4.95 5.29
C ASP A 317 -22.84 4.57 4.83
N GLN A 318 -21.91 4.49 5.79
CA GLN A 318 -20.54 4.01 5.60
C GLN A 318 -20.46 2.60 4.99
N TYR A 319 -21.56 1.83 5.00
CA TYR A 319 -21.63 0.49 4.45
C TYR A 319 -22.02 0.47 2.97
N ALA A 320 -22.48 1.59 2.41
CA ALA A 320 -22.84 1.73 1.00
C ALA A 320 -21.66 2.17 0.10
N GLN A 321 -20.44 2.28 0.64
CA GLN A 321 -19.30 2.86 -0.06
C GLN A 321 -18.06 1.96 -0.08
N GLY A 322 -17.26 2.13 -1.14
CA GLY A 322 -15.93 1.53 -1.30
C GLY A 322 -15.93 0.03 -1.06
N MET A 323 -14.98 -0.40 -0.22
CA MET A 323 -14.81 -1.81 0.10
C MET A 323 -15.97 -2.38 0.92
N ASN A 324 -16.66 -1.58 1.75
CA ASN A 324 -17.83 -2.05 2.48
C ASN A 324 -19.01 -2.35 1.55
N GLN A 325 -19.16 -1.56 0.47
CA GLN A 325 -20.15 -1.83 -0.56
C GLN A 325 -19.88 -3.17 -1.22
N LEU A 326 -18.62 -3.44 -1.55
CA LEU A 326 -18.18 -4.72 -2.12
C LEU A 326 -18.41 -5.88 -1.15
N MET A 327 -18.17 -5.68 0.14
CA MET A 327 -18.42 -6.70 1.15
C MET A 327 -19.90 -7.10 1.26
N ASN A 328 -20.85 -6.19 0.99
CA ASN A 328 -22.27 -6.56 0.95
C ASN A 328 -22.59 -7.57 -0.15
N GLU A 329 -21.78 -7.63 -1.19
CA GLU A 329 -21.97 -8.52 -2.34
C GLU A 329 -21.21 -9.84 -2.15
N VAL A 330 -20.09 -9.79 -1.42
CA VAL A 330 -19.11 -10.87 -1.31
C VAL A 330 -19.32 -11.72 -0.04
N VAL A 331 -19.80 -11.13 1.04
CA VAL A 331 -19.89 -11.76 2.37
C VAL A 331 -21.34 -12.09 2.71
N PRO A 332 -21.65 -13.31 3.18
CA PRO A 332 -22.97 -13.66 3.69
C PRO A 332 -23.46 -12.71 4.80
N ALA A 333 -24.74 -12.34 4.76
CA ALA A 333 -25.31 -11.33 5.66
C ALA A 333 -25.12 -11.65 7.15
N ASN A 334 -25.27 -12.91 7.56
CA ASN A 334 -25.06 -13.36 8.93
C ASN A 334 -23.63 -13.09 9.45
N ILE A 335 -22.62 -13.34 8.61
CA ILE A 335 -21.20 -13.08 8.95
C ILE A 335 -20.96 -11.56 8.99
N LEU A 336 -21.49 -10.85 8.00
CA LEU A 336 -21.33 -9.40 7.87
C LEU A 336 -21.98 -8.65 9.04
N ASP A 337 -23.18 -9.05 9.45
CA ASP A 337 -23.92 -8.47 10.58
C ASP A 337 -23.20 -8.75 11.90
N THR A 338 -22.63 -9.94 12.07
CA THR A 338 -21.78 -10.26 13.23
C THR A 338 -20.53 -9.37 13.26
N TRP A 339 -19.89 -9.14 12.11
CA TRP A 339 -18.72 -8.27 12.01
C TRP A 339 -19.05 -6.79 12.28
N ARG A 340 -20.24 -6.35 11.87
CA ARG A 340 -20.71 -4.98 12.08
C ARG A 340 -21.18 -4.72 13.52
N SER A 341 -21.71 -5.75 14.19
CA SER A 341 -22.27 -5.66 15.55
C SER A 341 -21.24 -5.87 16.67
N ALA A 342 -20.11 -6.52 16.41
CA ALA A 342 -19.09 -6.86 17.42
C ALA A 342 -18.08 -5.73 17.75
N ASP A 343 -18.54 -4.48 17.89
CA ASP A 343 -17.81 -3.23 18.21
C ASP A 343 -17.05 -2.52 17.06
N ASP A 344 -17.51 -1.31 16.75
CA ASP A 344 -16.85 -0.07 16.26
C ASP A 344 -15.82 -0.08 15.13
N ARG A 345 -15.51 -1.20 14.46
CA ARG A 345 -14.79 -1.18 13.18
C ARG A 345 -15.30 -2.25 12.24
N GLY A 346 -15.83 -1.80 11.10
CA GLY A 346 -15.89 -2.60 9.89
C GLY A 346 -14.51 -3.18 9.61
N ARG A 347 -14.34 -4.47 9.88
CA ARG A 347 -13.18 -5.22 9.43
C ARG A 347 -13.32 -5.35 7.92
N SER A 348 -12.69 -4.45 7.18
CA SER A 348 -12.59 -4.60 5.73
C SER A 348 -11.82 -5.88 5.42
N LEU A 349 -12.31 -6.68 4.47
CA LEU A 349 -11.51 -7.73 3.86
C LEU A 349 -10.22 -7.10 3.29
N ALA A 350 -9.11 -7.83 3.34
CA ALA A 350 -7.83 -7.35 2.84
C ALA A 350 -7.70 -7.58 1.32
N ASN A 351 -7.00 -6.69 0.62
CA ASN A 351 -6.57 -6.80 -0.79
C ASN A 351 -7.68 -6.71 -1.85
N GLY A 352 -8.53 -5.69 -1.76
CA GLY A 352 -9.55 -5.40 -2.77
C GLY A 352 -9.05 -4.77 -4.08
N PHE A 353 -7.76 -4.44 -4.25
CA PHE A 353 -7.24 -3.87 -5.50
C PHE A 353 -6.46 -4.93 -6.31
N PRO A 354 -6.62 -5.03 -7.64
CA PRO A 354 -7.49 -4.21 -8.49
C PRO A 354 -8.98 -4.63 -8.55
N ALA A 355 -9.43 -5.59 -7.74
CA ALA A 355 -10.77 -6.19 -7.82
C ALA A 355 -11.91 -5.16 -7.76
N ILE A 356 -11.76 -4.13 -6.93
CA ILE A 356 -12.71 -3.01 -6.78
C ILE A 356 -12.91 -2.26 -8.11
N GLY A 357 -11.85 -2.10 -8.91
CA GLY A 357 -11.95 -1.48 -10.23
C GLY A 357 -12.70 -2.36 -11.22
N TYR A 358 -12.54 -3.67 -11.12
CA TYR A 358 -13.32 -4.61 -11.91
C TYR A 358 -14.79 -4.62 -11.47
N TYR A 359 -15.08 -4.60 -10.17
CA TYR A 359 -16.45 -4.54 -9.64
C TYR A 359 -17.23 -3.34 -10.19
N TYR A 360 -16.61 -2.15 -10.20
CA TYR A 360 -17.28 -0.95 -10.73
C TYR A 360 -17.33 -0.89 -12.25
N PHE A 361 -16.24 -1.28 -12.93
CA PHE A 361 -16.03 -0.91 -14.32
C PHE A 361 -15.88 -2.09 -15.30
N GLY A 362 -15.96 -3.34 -14.82
CA GLY A 362 -15.77 -4.56 -15.60
C GLY A 362 -14.36 -4.73 -16.18
N TYR A 363 -14.16 -5.75 -17.03
CA TYR A 363 -12.87 -6.11 -17.62
C TYR A 363 -12.20 -4.99 -18.44
N ILE A 364 -12.98 -4.15 -19.13
CA ILE A 364 -12.43 -3.07 -19.95
C ILE A 364 -12.13 -1.84 -19.07
N GLY A 365 -13.07 -1.47 -18.21
CA GLY A 365 -12.93 -0.25 -17.42
C GLY A 365 -11.88 -0.35 -16.31
N VAL A 366 -11.59 -1.55 -15.81
CA VAL A 366 -10.47 -1.74 -14.86
C VAL A 366 -9.13 -1.31 -15.44
N VAL A 367 -8.92 -1.41 -16.77
CA VAL A 367 -7.69 -0.89 -17.41
C VAL A 367 -7.60 0.62 -17.25
N GLY A 368 -8.69 1.34 -17.50
CA GLY A 368 -8.78 2.79 -17.29
C GLY A 368 -8.55 3.17 -15.83
N PHE A 369 -9.13 2.41 -14.90
CA PHE A 369 -8.92 2.57 -13.47
C PHE A 369 -7.45 2.40 -13.07
N LEU A 370 -6.78 1.34 -13.56
CA LEU A 370 -5.36 1.09 -13.32
C LEU A 370 -4.47 2.20 -13.87
N ILE A 371 -4.79 2.73 -15.05
CA ILE A 371 -4.06 3.87 -15.65
C ILE A 371 -4.19 5.10 -14.74
N ALA A 372 -5.43 5.46 -14.36
CA ALA A 372 -5.68 6.61 -13.49
C ALA A 372 -4.94 6.48 -12.16
N PHE A 373 -5.02 5.30 -11.53
CA PHE A 373 -4.38 5.05 -10.25
C PHE A 373 -2.84 5.00 -10.36
N GLY A 374 -2.32 4.40 -11.42
CA GLY A 374 -0.89 4.38 -11.73
C GLY A 374 -0.33 5.78 -11.90
N LEU A 375 -1.07 6.68 -12.58
CA LEU A 375 -0.70 8.09 -12.70
C LEU A 375 -0.68 8.79 -11.34
N ILE A 376 -1.65 8.56 -10.46
CA ILE A 376 -1.66 9.12 -9.10
C ILE A 376 -0.39 8.70 -8.35
N VAL A 377 -0.03 7.42 -8.38
CA VAL A 377 1.19 6.91 -7.71
C VAL A 377 2.45 7.60 -8.24
N ILE A 378 2.55 7.76 -9.57
CA ILE A 378 3.69 8.45 -10.21
C ILE A 378 3.76 9.91 -9.76
N LEU A 379 2.62 10.61 -9.74
CA LEU A 379 2.52 12.02 -9.33
C LEU A 379 2.97 12.21 -7.88
N VAL A 380 2.48 11.38 -6.96
CA VAL A 380 2.83 11.44 -5.54
C VAL A 380 4.33 11.20 -5.33
N LYS A 381 4.91 10.17 -5.94
CA LYS A 381 6.36 9.91 -5.85
C LYS A 381 7.18 11.05 -6.42
N ARG A 382 6.78 11.58 -7.58
CA ARG A 382 7.43 12.74 -8.21
C ARG A 382 7.41 13.94 -7.28
N ASP A 383 6.29 14.18 -6.61
CA ASP A 383 6.13 15.32 -5.72
C ASP A 383 6.89 15.15 -4.40
N ILE A 384 6.98 13.93 -3.86
CA ILE A 384 7.86 13.59 -2.73
C ILE A 384 9.32 13.87 -3.10
N LEU A 385 9.78 13.36 -4.25
CA LEU A 385 11.15 13.56 -4.72
C LEU A 385 11.47 15.04 -4.98
N SER A 386 10.52 15.78 -5.58
CA SER A 386 10.67 17.22 -5.83
C SER A 386 10.76 18.02 -4.52
N SER A 387 9.93 17.67 -3.53
CA SER A 387 9.94 18.32 -2.21
C SER A 387 11.23 18.00 -1.45
N PHE A 388 11.70 16.76 -1.53
CA PHE A 388 12.98 16.32 -0.98
C PHE A 388 14.16 17.10 -1.55
N LYS A 389 14.25 17.24 -2.88
CA LYS A 389 15.36 17.97 -3.52
C LYS A 389 15.33 19.48 -3.28
N SER A 390 14.14 20.06 -3.17
CA SER A 390 13.97 21.50 -2.91
C SER A 390 14.07 21.87 -1.42
N GLY A 391 14.07 20.87 -0.52
CA GLY A 391 14.02 21.08 0.92
C GLY A 391 12.67 21.60 1.44
N ASP A 392 11.59 21.36 0.69
CA ASP A 392 10.23 21.75 1.04
C ASP A 392 9.59 20.75 2.00
N ILE A 393 9.96 20.85 3.27
CA ILE A 393 9.49 19.95 4.34
C ILE A 393 7.98 20.06 4.56
N LEU A 394 7.42 21.26 4.39
CA LEU A 394 5.97 21.48 4.54
C LEU A 394 5.16 20.70 3.52
N SER A 395 5.67 20.50 2.30
CA SER A 395 4.98 19.64 1.33
C SER A 395 4.80 18.21 1.85
N PHE A 396 5.69 17.69 2.70
CA PHE A 396 5.52 16.36 3.28
C PHE A 396 4.31 16.25 4.22
N LEU A 397 3.85 17.35 4.82
CA LEU A 397 2.65 17.37 5.67
C LEU A 397 1.41 16.91 4.90
N PHE A 398 1.34 17.26 3.61
CA PHE A 398 0.25 16.89 2.72
C PHE A 398 0.53 15.58 1.99
N LEU A 399 1.79 15.38 1.55
CA LEU A 399 2.16 14.20 0.77
C LEU A 399 2.20 12.91 1.59
N GLY A 400 2.49 12.96 2.90
CA GLY A 400 2.45 11.79 3.78
C GLY A 400 1.06 11.15 3.85
N PRO A 401 0.01 11.92 4.23
CA PRO A 401 -1.37 11.44 4.20
C PRO A 401 -1.84 10.96 2.82
N ILE A 402 -1.49 11.67 1.74
CA ILE A 402 -1.83 11.24 0.36
C ILE A 402 -1.13 9.91 0.02
N LEU A 403 0.14 9.75 0.40
CA LEU A 403 0.88 8.50 0.19
C LEU A 403 0.22 7.34 0.93
N GLU A 404 -0.16 7.55 2.20
CA GLU A 404 -0.85 6.53 2.99
C GLU A 404 -2.19 6.15 2.37
N LEU A 405 -2.97 7.13 1.90
CA LEU A 405 -4.24 6.91 1.22
C LEU A 405 -4.03 6.08 -0.06
N VAL A 406 -3.06 6.42 -0.90
CA VAL A 406 -2.71 5.63 -2.10
C VAL A 406 -2.37 4.18 -1.74
N ILE A 407 -1.59 3.97 -0.66
CA ILE A 407 -1.23 2.62 -0.22
C ILE A 407 -2.47 1.86 0.30
N ARG A 408 -3.34 2.51 1.08
CA ARG A 408 -4.58 1.88 1.59
C ARG A 408 -5.49 1.44 0.46
N VAL A 409 -5.68 2.26 -0.58
CA VAL A 409 -6.49 1.84 -1.73
C VAL A 409 -5.88 0.64 -2.46
N VAL A 410 -4.56 0.58 -2.63
CA VAL A 410 -3.91 -0.62 -3.23
C VAL A 410 -3.95 -1.82 -2.27
N ALA A 411 -3.91 -1.62 -0.97
CA ALA A 411 -3.89 -2.69 0.02
C ALA A 411 -5.28 -3.24 0.36
N GLN A 412 -6.33 -2.42 0.27
CA GLN A 412 -7.66 -2.75 0.81
C GLN A 412 -8.77 -2.53 -0.22
N GLY A 413 -8.57 -1.70 -1.24
CA GLY A 413 -9.63 -1.35 -2.19
C GLY A 413 -10.54 -0.21 -1.70
N ASP A 414 -10.18 0.49 -0.62
CA ASP A 414 -10.93 1.58 0.00
C ASP A 414 -10.93 2.88 -0.85
N ILE A 415 -11.45 2.80 -2.07
CA ILE A 415 -11.46 3.91 -3.03
C ILE A 415 -12.27 5.11 -2.55
N ASN A 416 -13.28 4.89 -1.70
CA ASN A 416 -14.10 5.90 -1.06
C ASN A 416 -13.26 6.95 -0.31
N LEU A 417 -12.08 6.56 0.22
CA LEU A 417 -11.18 7.47 0.92
C LEU A 417 -10.74 8.66 0.05
N PHE A 418 -10.70 8.51 -1.29
CA PHE A 418 -10.38 9.62 -2.20
C PHE A 418 -11.47 10.70 -2.26
N PHE A 419 -12.70 10.33 -1.93
CA PHE A 419 -13.89 11.16 -2.09
C PHE A 419 -14.40 11.75 -0.76
N GLU A 420 -13.78 11.38 0.36
CA GLU A 420 -14.10 11.98 1.65
C GLU A 420 -13.64 13.44 1.74
N GLY A 421 -14.41 14.27 2.46
CA GLY A 421 -14.11 15.69 2.67
C GLY A 421 -12.71 15.97 3.22
N ARG A 422 -12.15 15.08 4.06
CA ARG A 422 -10.78 15.20 4.59
C ARG A 422 -9.72 15.14 3.50
N THR A 423 -9.92 14.33 2.46
CA THR A 423 -8.99 14.18 1.34
C THR A 423 -9.06 15.41 0.44
N TYR A 424 -10.26 15.91 0.16
CA TYR A 424 -10.43 17.19 -0.54
C TYR A 424 -9.79 18.36 0.20
N ALA A 425 -9.94 18.43 1.53
CA ALA A 425 -9.28 19.45 2.34
C ALA A 425 -7.75 19.39 2.22
N ILE A 426 -7.16 18.19 2.24
CA ILE A 426 -5.70 18.01 2.07
C ILE A 426 -5.26 18.42 0.65
N LEU A 427 -5.99 18.01 -0.39
CA LEU A 427 -5.67 18.34 -1.79
C LEU A 427 -5.80 19.84 -2.06
N PHE A 428 -6.85 20.47 -1.52
CA PHE A 428 -7.05 21.91 -1.60
C PHE A 428 -5.93 22.65 -0.88
N ALA A 429 -5.60 22.27 0.36
CA ALA A 429 -4.51 22.88 1.12
C ALA A 429 -3.15 22.70 0.43
N TYR A 430 -2.88 21.53 -0.16
CA TYR A 430 -1.66 21.28 -0.92
C TYR A 430 -1.56 22.18 -2.16
N THR A 431 -2.67 22.32 -2.88
CA THR A 431 -2.76 23.16 -4.08
C THR A 431 -2.60 24.64 -3.73
N PHE A 432 -3.29 25.10 -2.69
CA PHE A 432 -3.18 26.46 -2.15
C PHE A 432 -1.75 26.77 -1.69
N TYR A 433 -1.12 25.85 -0.96
CA TYR A 433 0.29 25.95 -0.59
C TYR A 433 1.20 26.06 -1.83
N GLY A 434 0.89 25.34 -2.91
CA GLY A 434 1.53 25.48 -4.21
C GLY A 434 1.47 26.90 -4.78
N PHE A 435 0.31 27.57 -4.69
CA PHE A 435 0.14 28.96 -5.12
C PHE A 435 0.94 29.93 -4.25
N ILE A 436 0.89 29.79 -2.92
CA ILE A 436 1.68 30.62 -2.00
C ILE A 436 3.17 30.57 -2.36
N LYS A 437 3.71 29.37 -2.59
CA LYS A 437 5.12 29.20 -2.96
C LYS A 437 5.52 29.92 -4.25
N LYS A 438 4.61 30.00 -5.23
CA LYS A 438 4.84 30.74 -6.49
C LYS A 438 4.75 32.26 -6.28
N ALA A 439 3.85 32.71 -5.41
CA ALA A 439 3.73 34.12 -5.07
C ALA A 439 4.98 34.63 -4.32
N VAL A 440 5.44 33.89 -3.31
CA VAL A 440 6.63 34.24 -2.51
C VAL A 440 7.92 34.22 -3.33
N SER A 441 8.00 33.38 -4.38
CA SER A 441 9.19 33.32 -5.25
C SER A 441 9.20 34.37 -6.37
N GLY A 442 8.16 35.19 -6.50
CA GLY A 442 8.04 36.18 -7.59
C GLY A 442 7.69 35.59 -8.96
N ASP A 443 7.35 34.29 -9.04
CA ASP A 443 7.00 33.62 -10.31
C ASP A 443 5.51 33.77 -10.67
N ALA A 444 4.67 34.26 -9.75
CA ALA A 444 3.23 34.41 -9.97
C ALA A 444 2.85 35.50 -10.98
N PHE A 445 3.76 36.42 -11.31
CA PHE A 445 3.53 37.55 -12.21
C PHE A 445 4.31 37.48 -13.53
N ARG A 446 4.89 36.31 -13.86
CA ARG A 446 5.67 36.09 -15.11
C ARG A 446 5.02 35.09 -16.06
N GLY A 447 3.68 34.99 -16.02
CA GLY A 447 2.88 34.19 -16.94
C GLY A 447 2.36 35.04 -18.09
#